data_AF-A0A7Y5JJQ0-F1
#
_entry.id   AF-A0A7Y5JJQ0-F1
#
_cell.length_a   1.000
_cell.length_b   1.000
_cell.length_c   1.000
_cell.angle_alpha   90.00
_cell.angle_beta   90.00
_cell.angle_gamma   90.00
#
_symmetry.space_group_name_H-M   'P 1'
#
loop_
_entity.id
_entity.type
_entity.pdbx_description
1 polymer ?
#
loop_
_entity_poly.entity_id
_entity_poly.type
_entity_poly.pdbx_seq_one_letter_code
_entity_poly.pdbx_strand_id
1 'polypeptide(L)'
;MLPVLLFLACALGALTLPAQAFEAPKMLKAGEEPLGHLLNKRERLYPSPALYDLDGDGFKDLVIGDLFGNLTVSKGGKEGFGAETLLTAADGKPLKFNNW
;
A
#
# COMPACT_ATOMS: atom_id res chain seq x y z
N MET A 1 22.10 -49.04 -40.84
CA MET A 1 23.47 -49.26 -40.33
C MET A 1 23.87 -48.04 -39.52
N LEU A 2 24.31 -48.25 -38.29
CA LEU A 2 24.70 -47.28 -37.23
C LEU A 2 26.11 -46.68 -37.52
N PRO A 3 26.60 -45.61 -36.84
CA PRO A 3 26.84 -45.61 -35.40
C PRO A 3 26.35 -44.38 -34.60
N VAL A 4 26.18 -44.67 -33.31
CA VAL A 4 25.92 -43.80 -32.15
C VAL A 4 27.22 -43.15 -31.66
N LEU A 5 27.16 -41.92 -31.13
CA LEU A 5 27.92 -41.34 -29.98
C LEU A 5 27.63 -39.82 -29.96
N LEU A 6 27.54 -39.04 -28.88
CA LEU A 6 27.80 -39.19 -27.44
C LEU A 6 27.13 -37.98 -26.75
N PHE A 7 26.72 -38.16 -25.49
CA PHE A 7 26.19 -37.20 -24.53
C PHE A 7 26.81 -35.78 -24.56
N LEU A 8 25.99 -34.73 -24.38
CA LEU A 8 26.43 -33.58 -23.60
C LEU A 8 25.29 -32.79 -22.94
N ALA A 9 25.43 -32.69 -21.62
CA ALA A 9 25.00 -31.62 -20.73
C ALA A 9 23.51 -31.26 -20.67
N CYS A 10 22.87 -31.84 -19.65
CA CYS A 10 21.93 -31.15 -18.77
C CYS A 10 22.41 -29.72 -18.47
N ALA A 11 21.91 -28.73 -19.22
CA ALA A 11 21.96 -27.34 -18.82
C ALA A 11 20.62 -27.00 -18.17
N LEU A 12 20.43 -27.46 -16.93
CA LEU A 12 19.65 -26.66 -15.97
C LEU A 12 20.47 -25.38 -15.73
N GLY A 13 20.40 -24.46 -16.69
CA GLY A 13 20.74 -23.07 -16.41
C GLY A 13 19.77 -22.64 -15.33
N ALA A 14 20.27 -22.44 -14.11
CA ALA A 14 19.50 -21.79 -13.08
C ALA A 14 19.03 -20.47 -13.68
N LEU A 15 17.72 -20.35 -13.90
CA LEU A 15 17.10 -19.10 -14.32
C LEU A 15 17.27 -18.16 -13.13
N THR A 16 18.40 -17.44 -13.07
CA THR A 16 18.55 -16.33 -12.14
C THR A 16 17.63 -15.24 -12.67
N LEU A 17 16.38 -15.26 -12.23
CA LEU A 17 15.54 -14.08 -12.32
C LEU A 17 16.35 -12.94 -11.69
N PRO A 18 16.52 -11.80 -12.36
CA PRO A 18 17.14 -10.66 -11.72
C PRO A 18 16.38 -10.45 -10.42
N ALA A 19 17.10 -10.42 -9.29
CA ALA A 19 16.50 -10.01 -8.04
C ALA A 19 15.84 -8.67 -8.33
N GLN A 20 14.51 -8.62 -8.27
CA GLN A 20 13.77 -7.39 -8.51
C GLN A 20 14.19 -6.44 -7.39
N ALA A 21 15.15 -5.57 -7.71
CA ALA A 21 15.61 -4.57 -6.77
C ALA A 21 14.49 -3.53 -6.66
N PHE A 22 13.92 -3.41 -5.48
CA PHE A 22 13.02 -2.30 -5.19
C PHE A 22 13.83 -1.01 -5.15
N GLU A 23 13.20 0.09 -5.56
CA GLU A 23 13.73 1.42 -5.25
C GLU A 23 13.84 1.60 -3.74
N ALA A 24 14.68 2.55 -3.30
CA ALA A 24 14.68 2.96 -1.91
C ALA A 24 13.26 3.37 -1.48
N PRO A 25 12.82 3.00 -0.26
CA PRO A 25 11.48 3.33 0.20
C PRO A 25 11.30 4.86 0.22
N LYS A 26 10.18 5.31 -0.33
CA LYS A 26 9.78 6.72 -0.32
C LYS A 26 8.76 6.92 0.77
N MET A 27 8.96 7.94 1.61
CA MET A 27 7.97 8.33 2.61
C MET A 27 6.70 8.78 1.89
N LEU A 28 5.56 8.18 2.23
CA LEU A 28 4.28 8.68 1.76
C LEU A 28 3.96 9.99 2.50
N LYS A 29 3.51 10.98 1.75
CA LYS A 29 3.19 12.30 2.28
C LYS A 29 1.83 12.78 1.81
N ALA A 30 1.20 13.61 2.64
CA ALA A 30 0.12 14.49 2.26
C ALA A 30 0.65 15.93 2.22
N GLY A 31 0.97 16.42 1.02
CA GLY A 31 1.83 17.61 0.89
C GLY A 31 3.23 17.33 1.45
N GLU A 32 3.66 18.10 2.45
CA GLU A 32 4.96 17.90 3.11
C GLU A 32 4.91 16.97 4.33
N GLU A 33 3.72 16.70 4.85
CA GLU A 33 3.53 15.94 6.09
C GLU A 33 3.58 14.43 5.84
N PRO A 34 4.31 13.65 6.66
CA PRO A 34 4.28 12.19 6.56
C PRO A 34 2.87 11.65 6.81
N LEU A 35 2.45 10.70 5.98
CA LEU A 35 1.09 10.18 5.99
C LEU A 35 0.97 9.00 6.97
N GLY A 36 -0.16 8.90 7.68
CA GLY A 36 -0.54 7.71 8.43
C GLY A 36 0.12 7.55 9.80
N HIS A 37 0.98 8.47 10.21
CA HIS A 37 1.59 8.44 11.55
C HIS A 37 0.82 9.25 12.60
N LEU A 38 -0.02 10.22 12.18
CA LEU A 38 -0.81 11.04 13.11
C LEU A 38 -2.31 10.86 12.91
N LEU A 39 -3.04 10.94 14.02
CA LEU A 39 -4.46 11.26 14.03
C LEU A 39 -4.71 12.33 15.09
N ASN A 40 -5.35 13.45 14.72
CA ASN A 40 -5.60 14.58 15.64
C ASN A 40 -4.33 15.09 16.35
N LYS A 41 -3.21 15.17 15.62
CA LYS A 41 -1.88 15.60 16.13
C LYS A 41 -1.33 14.71 17.26
N ARG A 42 -1.73 13.43 17.29
CA ARG A 42 -1.19 12.42 18.20
C ARG A 42 -0.68 11.24 17.39
N GLU A 43 0.37 10.59 17.88
CA GLU A 43 0.90 9.36 17.28
C GLU A 43 -0.20 8.31 17.15
N ARG A 44 -0.36 7.80 15.94
CA ARG A 44 -1.29 6.73 15.61
C ARG A 44 -0.70 5.41 16.07
N LEU A 45 -1.48 4.66 16.83
CA LEU A 45 -1.07 3.33 17.28
C LEU A 45 -1.61 2.27 16.32
N TYR A 46 -0.72 1.38 15.89
CA TYR A 46 -1.03 0.22 15.02
C TYR A 46 -1.73 0.60 13.70
N PRO A 47 -1.11 1.46 12.85
CA PRO A 47 -1.67 1.81 11.56
C PRO A 47 -1.87 0.55 10.71
N SER A 48 -3.08 0.40 10.17
CA SER A 48 -3.45 -0.71 9.28
C SER A 48 -3.91 -0.15 7.93
N PRO A 49 -2.98 0.05 6.97
CA PRO A 49 -3.28 0.68 5.69
C PRO A 49 -3.95 -0.28 4.70
N ALA A 50 -4.86 0.24 3.90
CA ALA A 50 -5.47 -0.41 2.74
C ALA A 50 -5.59 0.57 1.57
N LEU A 51 -5.36 0.09 0.35
CA LEU A 51 -5.32 0.90 -0.86
C LEU A 51 -6.49 0.55 -1.79
N TYR A 52 -7.37 1.51 -2.10
CA TYR A 52 -8.54 1.30 -2.96
C TYR A 52 -9.01 2.61 -3.60
N ASP A 53 -9.66 2.56 -4.75
CA ASP A 53 -10.25 3.75 -5.40
C ASP A 53 -11.70 3.89 -4.91
N LEU A 54 -11.93 4.76 -3.91
CA LEU A 54 -13.21 4.80 -3.19
C LEU A 54 -14.31 5.56 -3.93
N ASP A 55 -13.95 6.53 -4.77
CA ASP A 55 -14.90 7.39 -5.48
C ASP A 55 -14.93 7.18 -6.99
N GLY A 56 -14.09 6.28 -7.52
CA GLY A 56 -14.08 5.89 -8.91
C GLY A 56 -13.42 6.92 -9.83
N ASP A 57 -12.54 7.78 -9.30
CA ASP A 57 -11.83 8.79 -10.07
C ASP A 57 -10.58 8.24 -10.79
N GLY A 58 -10.27 6.95 -10.56
CA GLY A 58 -9.14 6.25 -11.15
C GLY A 58 -7.83 6.38 -10.35
N PHE A 59 -7.82 7.16 -9.26
CA PHE A 59 -6.71 7.24 -8.32
C PHE A 59 -6.96 6.35 -7.11
N LYS A 60 -5.89 5.76 -6.58
CA LYS A 60 -5.99 4.95 -5.36
C LYS A 60 -5.94 5.84 -4.13
N ASP A 61 -6.93 5.69 -3.26
CA ASP A 61 -7.02 6.29 -1.94
C ASP A 61 -6.41 5.36 -0.90
N LEU A 62 -5.80 5.97 0.13
CA LEU A 62 -5.22 5.26 1.25
C LEU A 62 -6.17 5.34 2.45
N VAL A 63 -6.78 4.22 2.81
CA VAL A 63 -7.58 4.06 4.02
C VAL A 63 -6.69 3.56 5.14
N ILE A 64 -6.79 4.14 6.33
CA ILE A 64 -5.94 3.80 7.47
C ILE A 64 -6.79 3.57 8.71
N GLY A 65 -6.76 2.32 9.19
CA GLY A 65 -7.27 1.97 10.51
C GLY A 65 -6.24 2.21 11.61
N ASP A 66 -6.71 2.36 12.85
CA ASP A 66 -5.85 2.38 14.04
C ASP A 66 -6.36 1.46 15.15
N LEU A 67 -5.54 1.34 16.20
CA LEU A 67 -5.83 0.56 17.41
C LEU A 67 -7.17 0.90 18.05
N PHE A 68 -7.56 2.17 18.02
CA PHE A 68 -8.80 2.64 18.64
C PHE A 68 -10.01 2.47 17.72
N GLY A 69 -9.82 1.88 16.54
CA GLY A 69 -10.82 1.65 15.50
C GLY A 69 -11.33 2.92 14.82
N ASN A 70 -10.53 3.98 14.79
CA ASN A 70 -10.78 5.07 13.85
C ASN A 70 -10.41 4.64 12.43
N LEU A 71 -11.20 5.06 11.45
CA LEU A 71 -10.81 5.02 10.04
C LEU A 71 -10.58 6.43 9.52
N THR A 72 -9.48 6.61 8.81
CA THR A 72 -9.22 7.79 8.00
C THR A 72 -8.98 7.42 6.55
N VAL A 73 -9.11 8.43 5.69
CA VAL A 73 -8.82 8.33 4.26
C VAL A 73 -7.96 9.51 3.84
N SER A 74 -6.94 9.22 3.04
CA SER A 74 -6.23 10.20 2.24
C SER A 74 -6.55 9.93 0.78
N LYS A 75 -7.15 10.92 0.11
CA LYS A 75 -7.55 10.82 -1.29
C LYS A 75 -6.32 10.83 -2.20
N GLY A 76 -6.24 9.88 -3.11
CA GLY A 76 -5.26 9.92 -4.20
C GLY A 76 -5.61 10.97 -5.24
N GLY A 77 -4.63 11.40 -6.01
CA GLY A 77 -4.82 12.35 -7.09
C GLY A 77 -3.55 12.53 -7.90
N LYS A 78 -3.61 13.38 -8.93
CA LYS A 78 -2.47 13.69 -9.82
C LYS A 78 -1.24 14.20 -9.06
N GLU A 79 -1.48 14.93 -7.96
CA GLU A 79 -0.44 15.54 -7.13
C GLU A 79 0.01 14.62 -5.98
N GLY A 80 -0.50 13.38 -5.93
CA GLY A 80 -0.27 12.44 -4.85
C GLY A 80 -1.44 12.40 -3.88
N PHE A 81 -1.14 12.14 -2.61
CA PHE A 81 -2.13 11.98 -1.56
C PHE A 81 -2.52 13.33 -0.93
N GLY A 82 -3.82 13.53 -0.74
CA GLY A 82 -4.37 14.69 -0.03
C GLY A 82 -4.27 14.55 1.49
N ALA A 83 -4.63 15.61 2.21
CA ALA A 83 -4.70 15.57 3.67
C ALA A 83 -5.60 14.43 4.17
N GLU A 84 -5.16 13.76 5.22
CA GLU A 84 -5.91 12.68 5.85
C GLU A 84 -7.16 13.24 6.56
N THR A 85 -8.31 12.65 6.29
CA THR A 85 -9.61 13.03 6.87
C THR A 85 -10.29 11.81 7.50
N LEU A 86 -11.20 12.02 8.45
CA LEU A 86 -12.01 10.93 8.99
C LEU A 86 -12.87 10.33 7.89
N LEU A 87 -12.84 9.01 7.75
CA LEU A 87 -13.74 8.33 6.85
C LEU A 87 -15.15 8.35 7.45
N THR A 88 -16.12 8.84 6.68
CA THR A 88 -17.50 9.01 7.14
C THR A 88 -18.44 7.98 6.51
N ALA A 89 -19.48 7.61 7.26
CA ALA A 89 -20.61 6.87 6.73
C ALA A 89 -21.50 7.78 5.87
N ALA A 90 -22.48 7.19 5.19
CA ALA A 90 -23.45 7.92 4.37
C ALA A 90 -24.27 8.97 5.15
N ASP A 91 -24.39 8.83 6.48
CA ASP A 91 -25.05 9.80 7.35
C ASP A 91 -24.13 10.97 7.77
N GLY A 92 -22.90 11.01 7.25
CA GLY A 92 -21.90 12.03 7.53
C GLY A 92 -21.14 11.84 8.84
N LYS A 93 -21.44 10.80 9.65
CA LYS A 93 -20.71 10.55 10.90
C LYS A 93 -19.42 9.77 10.63
N PRO A 94 -18.35 10.00 11.41
CA PRO A 94 -17.15 9.20 11.33
C PRO A 94 -17.42 7.71 11.55
N LEU A 95 -16.83 6.85 10.72
CA LEU A 95 -16.78 5.42 10.98
C LEU A 95 -15.85 5.17 12.16
N LYS A 96 -16.43 4.61 13.22
CA LYS A 96 -15.72 4.23 14.44
C LYS A 96 -16.06 2.79 14.78
N PHE A 97 -15.07 1.93 14.68
CA PHE A 97 -15.16 0.56 15.14
C PHE A 97 -14.69 0.54 16.58
N ASN A 98 -15.49 -0.04 17.48
CA ASN A 98 -15.08 -0.14 18.87
C ASN A 98 -14.07 -1.27 18.99
N ASN A 99 -12.81 -0.90 19.16
CA ASN A 99 -11.80 -1.80 19.67
C ASN A 99 -11.77 -1.62 21.19
N TRP A 100 -12.42 -2.57 21.87
CA TRP A 100 -12.63 -2.65 23.32
C TRP A 100 -13.63 -1.67 23.92
#